data_AF-A0A2V5ZVM6-F1
#
_entry.id   AF-A0A2V5ZVM6-F1
#
_cell.length_a   1.000
_cell.length_b   1.000
_cell.length_c   1.000
_cell.angle_alpha   90.00
_cell.angle_beta   90.00
_cell.angle_gamma   90.00
#
_symmetry.space_group_name_H-M   'P 1'
#
loop_
_entity.id
_entity.type
_entity.pdbx_description
1 polymer ?
#
loop_
_entity_poly.entity_id
_entity_poly.type
_entity_poly.pdbx_seq_one_letter_code
_entity_poly.pdbx_strand_id
1 'polypeptide(L)'
;MLFKLFILLGVGVLAVALRSFQSSFSQKAGAIAILVVSYLFVYFISDSHLLGAIAAASWFFLPWLEILTRIRTLRLPKEKRLRPKSPPSSDTFPTLNEITREIENEGFAHVNDAGWDWEDYRQYFRLFYKAEDRAQATICLNEQHDYYLRISSRARGGVIWTTWNYPLSYGLKLTPQFRINRQRPDQSFWQLYQSHRAFLRKNEVHLELIEELDEEKIENEMERDLREQIAHNIDKGVLKPTPEGDVKYSWRGMIYLWCQFLLDLVRL
;
A
#
# COMPACT_ATOMS: atom_id res chain seq x y z
N MET A 1 -19.49 41.70 3.95
CA MET A 1 -19.62 40.31 3.45
C MET A 1 -18.79 40.04 2.20
N LEU A 2 -18.78 40.94 1.20
CA LEU A 2 -18.05 40.76 -0.07
C LEU A 2 -16.53 40.50 0.10
N PHE A 3 -15.87 41.24 1.01
CA PHE A 3 -14.45 41.05 1.28
C PHE A 3 -14.11 39.66 1.86
N LYS A 4 -14.92 39.18 2.82
CA LYS A 4 -14.78 37.82 3.39
C LYS A 4 -14.94 36.74 2.32
N LEU A 5 -15.86 36.94 1.37
CA LEU A 5 -16.07 36.04 0.24
C LEU A 5 -14.85 36.01 -0.70
N PHE A 6 -14.26 37.16 -1.03
CA PHE A 6 -13.06 37.20 -1.88
C PHE A 6 -11.84 36.54 -1.22
N ILE A 7 -11.68 36.66 0.10
CA ILE A 7 -10.65 35.91 0.83
C ILE A 7 -10.87 34.41 0.67
N LEU A 8 -12.10 33.93 0.90
CA LEU A 8 -12.42 32.50 0.76
C LEU A 8 -12.15 31.98 -0.65
N LEU A 9 -12.58 32.72 -1.67
CA LEU A 9 -12.35 32.36 -3.06
C LEU A 9 -10.85 32.38 -3.41
N GLY A 10 -10.12 33.41 -2.98
CA GLY A 10 -8.68 33.52 -3.24
C GLY A 10 -7.89 32.38 -2.62
N VAL A 11 -8.12 32.06 -1.35
CA VAL A 11 -7.45 30.94 -0.67
C VAL A 11 -7.93 29.60 -1.24
N GLY A 12 -9.21 29.48 -1.61
CA GLY A 12 -9.75 28.28 -2.26
C GLY A 12 -9.11 27.99 -3.61
N VAL A 13 -9.00 28.99 -4.48
CA VAL A 13 -8.33 28.87 -5.78
C VAL A 13 -6.85 28.54 -5.59
N LEU A 14 -6.17 29.20 -4.64
CA LEU A 14 -4.78 28.90 -4.30
C LEU A 14 -4.62 27.44 -3.83
N ALA A 15 -5.53 26.95 -3.00
CA ALA A 15 -5.50 25.58 -2.51
C ALA A 15 -5.59 24.56 -3.66
N VAL A 16 -6.53 24.77 -4.60
CA VAL A 16 -6.70 23.91 -5.78
C VAL A 16 -5.47 23.98 -6.69
N ALA A 17 -4.95 25.19 -6.94
CA ALA A 17 -3.75 25.38 -7.76
C ALA A 17 -2.53 24.68 -7.13
N LEU A 18 -2.33 24.78 -5.82
CA LEU A 18 -1.23 24.11 -5.13
C LEU A 18 -1.32 22.57 -5.22
N ARG A 19 -2.55 22.03 -5.23
CA ARG A 19 -2.81 20.59 -5.39
C ARG A 19 -2.57 20.06 -6.81
N SER A 20 -2.55 20.92 -7.83
CA SER A 20 -2.30 20.49 -9.22
C SER A 20 -0.81 20.33 -9.57
N PHE A 21 0.09 20.86 -8.73
CA PHE A 21 1.53 20.65 -8.90
C PHE A 21 1.94 19.23 -8.45
N GLN A 22 2.97 18.68 -9.10
CA GLN A 22 3.53 17.37 -8.78
C GLN A 22 4.55 17.39 -7.62
N SER A 23 4.88 18.57 -7.09
CA SER A 23 5.82 18.68 -5.97
C SER A 23 5.12 18.35 -4.64
N SER A 24 5.74 17.50 -3.81
CA SER A 24 5.21 17.14 -2.49
C SER A 24 4.98 18.38 -1.61
N PHE A 25 5.88 19.36 -1.67
CA PHE A 25 5.72 20.61 -0.92
C PHE A 25 4.45 21.39 -1.32
N SER A 26 4.21 21.56 -2.62
CA SER A 26 3.02 22.24 -3.13
C SER A 26 1.75 21.48 -2.73
N GLN A 27 1.76 20.15 -2.83
CA GLN A 27 0.61 19.33 -2.45
C GLN A 27 0.26 19.44 -0.96
N LYS A 28 1.27 19.46 -0.07
CA LYS A 28 1.08 19.70 1.37
C LYS A 28 0.54 21.09 1.66
N ALA A 29 1.11 22.11 1.03
CA ALA A 29 0.65 23.48 1.19
C ALA A 29 -0.82 23.64 0.73
N GLY A 30 -1.19 22.99 -0.38
CA GLY A 30 -2.57 22.93 -0.86
C GLY A 30 -3.52 22.25 0.12
N ALA A 31 -3.11 21.13 0.74
CA ALA A 31 -3.91 20.45 1.76
C ALA A 31 -4.13 21.33 3.00
N ILE A 32 -3.09 22.02 3.47
CA ILE A 32 -3.20 22.98 4.59
C ILE A 32 -4.15 24.13 4.20
N ALA A 33 -4.06 24.65 2.98
CA ALA A 33 -4.94 25.71 2.51
C ALA A 33 -6.43 25.28 2.50
N ILE A 34 -6.75 24.02 2.17
CA ILE A 34 -8.12 23.49 2.28
C ILE A 34 -8.64 23.53 3.73
N LEU A 35 -7.79 23.17 4.70
CA LEU A 35 -8.15 23.25 6.12
C LEU A 35 -8.42 24.70 6.55
N VAL A 36 -7.58 25.64 6.10
CA VAL A 36 -7.75 27.07 6.37
C VAL A 36 -9.03 27.61 5.75
N VAL A 37 -9.34 27.25 4.50
CA VAL A 37 -10.58 27.66 3.83
C VAL A 37 -11.80 27.15 4.59
N SER A 38 -11.78 25.88 5.02
CA SER A 38 -12.89 25.27 5.76
C SER A 38 -13.11 25.93 7.11
N TYR A 39 -12.02 26.24 7.82
CA TYR A 39 -12.05 27.03 9.05
C TYR A 39 -12.66 28.42 8.81
N LEU A 40 -12.13 29.17 7.84
CA LEU A 40 -12.56 30.54 7.56
C LEU A 40 -14.02 30.58 7.11
N PHE A 41 -14.48 29.60 6.34
CA PHE A 41 -15.84 29.54 5.85
C PHE A 41 -16.84 29.49 7.00
N VAL A 42 -16.64 28.55 7.93
CA VAL A 42 -17.54 28.39 9.08
C VAL A 42 -17.36 29.53 10.08
N TYR A 43 -16.14 30.00 10.30
CA TYR A 43 -15.90 31.17 11.15
C TYR A 43 -16.61 32.42 10.63
N PHE A 44 -16.56 32.69 9.32
CA PHE A 44 -17.19 33.89 8.76
C PHE A 44 -18.72 33.89 8.81
N ILE A 45 -19.35 32.71 8.88
CA ILE A 45 -20.80 32.55 9.01
C ILE A 45 -21.23 32.58 10.48
N SER A 46 -20.47 31.91 11.36
CA SER A 46 -20.86 31.66 12.76
C SER A 46 -20.22 32.58 13.79
N ASP A 47 -19.18 33.33 13.40
CA ASP A 47 -18.29 34.11 14.27
C ASP A 47 -17.63 33.31 15.41
N SER A 48 -17.63 31.98 15.30
CA SER A 48 -17.11 31.07 16.31
C SER A 48 -15.83 30.38 15.85
N HIS A 49 -14.74 30.67 16.57
CA HIS A 49 -13.46 29.99 16.37
C HIS A 49 -13.55 28.49 16.62
N LEU A 50 -14.38 28.07 17.59
CA LEU A 50 -14.60 26.66 17.89
C LEU A 50 -15.25 25.93 16.71
N LEU A 51 -16.31 26.51 16.13
CA LEU A 51 -17.00 25.90 14.98
C LEU A 51 -16.09 25.88 13.74
N GLY A 52 -15.29 26.93 13.52
CA GLY A 52 -14.26 26.92 12.48
C GLY A 52 -13.24 25.80 12.68
N ALA A 53 -12.74 25.61 13.90
CA ALA A 53 -11.78 24.54 14.20
C ALA A 53 -12.38 23.14 13.99
N ILE A 54 -13.63 22.92 14.40
CA ILE A 54 -14.37 21.67 14.15
C ILE A 54 -14.52 21.42 12.64
N ALA A 55 -14.82 22.45 11.86
CA ALA A 55 -14.95 22.33 10.41
C ALA A 55 -13.63 21.89 9.75
N ALA A 56 -12.51 22.50 10.12
CA ALA A 56 -11.19 22.05 9.65
C ALA A 56 -10.87 20.62 10.11
N ALA A 57 -11.14 20.29 11.38
CA ALA A 57 -10.85 18.97 11.94
C ALA A 57 -11.65 17.84 11.28
N SER A 58 -12.84 18.14 10.75
CA SER A 58 -13.73 17.16 10.09
C SER A 58 -13.07 16.45 8.91
N TRP A 59 -12.14 17.10 8.21
CA TRP A 59 -11.38 16.51 7.10
C TRP A 59 -10.57 15.29 7.53
N PHE A 60 -10.07 15.25 8.76
CA PHE A 60 -9.35 14.09 9.30
C PHE A 60 -10.26 12.90 9.60
N PHE A 61 -11.57 13.11 9.61
CA PHE A 61 -12.56 12.05 9.83
C PHE A 61 -13.21 11.55 8.54
N LEU A 62 -12.91 12.13 7.37
CA LEU A 62 -13.39 11.60 6.09
C LEU A 62 -13.06 10.10 5.89
N PRO A 63 -11.86 9.59 6.25
CA PRO A 63 -11.57 8.16 6.13
C PRO A 63 -12.51 7.26 6.94
N TRP A 64 -13.14 7.77 8.01
CA TRP A 64 -14.10 6.98 8.80
C TRP A 64 -15.35 6.61 8.00
N LEU A 65 -15.72 7.40 6.98
CA LEU A 65 -16.85 7.06 6.11
C LEU A 65 -16.54 5.77 5.34
N GLU A 66 -15.36 5.64 4.73
CA GLU A 66 -14.94 4.42 4.04
C GLU A 66 -14.73 3.26 5.04
N ILE A 67 -14.11 3.54 6.19
CA ILE A 67 -13.86 2.51 7.21
C ILE A 67 -15.17 1.88 7.71
N LEU A 68 -16.19 2.68 8.03
CA LEU A 68 -17.45 2.19 8.60
C LEU A 68 -18.39 1.57 7.57
N THR A 69 -18.32 2.00 6.31
CA THR A 69 -19.21 1.52 5.24
C THR A 69 -18.66 0.33 4.48
N ARG A 70 -17.36 0.36 4.13
CA ARG A 70 -16.71 -0.65 3.27
C ARG A 70 -15.79 -1.57 4.07
N ILE A 71 -14.88 -1.02 4.88
CA ILE A 71 -13.85 -1.85 5.52
C ILE A 71 -14.41 -2.66 6.69
N ARG A 72 -15.42 -2.14 7.38
CA ARG A 72 -16.09 -2.83 8.50
C ARG A 72 -16.79 -4.13 8.07
N THR A 73 -17.32 -4.16 6.85
CA THR A 73 -18.01 -5.33 6.28
C THR A 73 -17.04 -6.29 5.60
N LEU A 74 -15.84 -5.82 5.26
CA LEU A 74 -14.79 -6.60 4.60
C LEU A 74 -14.42 -7.85 5.39
N ARG A 75 -14.48 -8.98 4.68
CA ARG A 75 -14.07 -10.30 5.13
C ARG A 75 -12.80 -10.72 4.44
N LEU A 76 -11.88 -11.31 5.20
CA LEU A 76 -10.66 -11.89 4.69
C LEU A 76 -10.65 -13.37 5.04
N PRO A 77 -10.25 -14.24 4.10
CA PRO A 77 -10.08 -15.65 4.41
C PRO A 77 -8.90 -15.79 5.38
N LYS A 78 -9.06 -16.64 6.40
CA LYS A 78 -7.99 -16.94 7.37
C LYS A 78 -6.81 -17.65 6.70
N GLU A 79 -7.08 -18.48 5.70
CA GLU A 79 -6.09 -19.13 4.86
C GLU A 79 -6.25 -18.67 3.42
N LYS A 80 -5.18 -18.10 2.86
CA LYS A 80 -5.11 -17.74 1.45
C LYS A 80 -4.25 -18.79 0.77
N ARG A 81 -4.88 -19.63 -0.04
CA ARG A 81 -4.17 -20.52 -0.96
C ARG A 81 -4.08 -19.83 -2.32
N LEU A 82 -2.87 -19.74 -2.83
CA LEU A 82 -2.62 -19.30 -4.18
C LEU A 82 -3.16 -20.36 -5.14
N ARG A 83 -3.80 -19.90 -6.21
CA ARG A 83 -4.28 -20.75 -7.30
C ARG A 83 -3.59 -20.31 -8.57
N PRO A 84 -3.22 -21.24 -9.46
CA PRO A 84 -2.77 -20.90 -10.80
C PRO A 84 -3.79 -19.98 -11.48
N LYS A 85 -3.30 -18.92 -12.10
CA LYS A 85 -4.12 -17.90 -12.77
C LYS A 85 -3.58 -17.60 -14.15
N SER A 86 -4.46 -17.52 -15.13
CA SER A 86 -4.09 -16.96 -16.42
C SER A 86 -3.78 -15.46 -16.27
N PRO A 87 -2.82 -14.94 -17.03
CA PRO A 87 -2.56 -13.50 -17.08
C PRO A 87 -3.84 -12.72 -17.45
N PRO A 88 -4.07 -11.54 -16.83
CA PRO A 88 -5.16 -10.67 -17.23
C PRO A 88 -5.00 -10.18 -18.68
N SER A 89 -6.12 -9.85 -19.32
CA SER A 89 -6.11 -9.31 -20.69
C SER A 89 -5.40 -7.95 -20.75
N SER A 90 -4.93 -7.57 -21.95
CA SER A 90 -4.37 -6.23 -22.21
C SER A 90 -5.35 -5.10 -21.91
N ASP A 91 -6.66 -5.36 -22.00
CA ASP A 91 -7.68 -4.37 -21.66
C ASP A 91 -7.76 -4.14 -20.15
N THR A 92 -7.47 -5.17 -19.35
CA THR A 92 -7.49 -5.11 -17.88
C THR A 92 -6.15 -4.62 -17.32
N PHE A 93 -5.03 -5.06 -17.91
CA PHE A 93 -3.70 -4.66 -17.47
C PHE A 93 -2.77 -4.39 -18.67
N PRO A 94 -2.88 -3.20 -19.29
CA PRO A 94 -2.16 -2.87 -20.53
C PRO A 94 -0.64 -2.95 -20.43
N THR A 95 -0.07 -2.59 -19.27
CA THR A 95 1.37 -2.49 -19.07
C THR A 95 2.02 -3.80 -18.58
N LEU A 96 1.25 -4.88 -18.35
CA LEU A 96 1.78 -6.14 -17.82
C LEU A 96 2.94 -6.69 -18.66
N ASN A 97 2.79 -6.65 -19.99
CA ASN A 97 3.80 -7.18 -20.93
C ASN A 97 5.07 -6.33 -20.94
N GLU A 98 4.93 -5.00 -20.83
CA GLU A 98 6.07 -4.08 -20.77
C GLU A 98 6.88 -4.31 -19.49
N ILE A 99 6.20 -4.35 -18.34
CA ILE A 99 6.83 -4.60 -17.04
C ILE A 99 7.46 -6.00 -17.00
N THR A 100 6.79 -7.01 -17.55
CA THR A 100 7.33 -8.38 -17.63
C THR A 100 8.66 -8.39 -18.38
N ARG A 101 8.74 -7.71 -19.54
CA ARG A 101 9.98 -7.59 -20.30
C ARG A 101 11.06 -6.81 -19.55
N GLU A 102 10.69 -5.74 -18.83
CA GLU A 102 11.64 -5.00 -18.00
C GLU A 102 12.28 -5.91 -16.94
N ILE A 103 11.48 -6.76 -16.28
CA ILE A 103 11.94 -7.71 -15.27
C ILE A 103 12.85 -8.79 -15.90
N GLU A 104 12.44 -9.37 -17.02
CA GLU A 104 13.22 -10.39 -17.74
C GLU A 104 14.56 -9.84 -18.26
N ASN A 105 14.58 -8.59 -18.74
CA ASN A 105 15.80 -7.92 -19.18
C ASN A 105 16.84 -7.73 -18.06
N GLU A 106 16.39 -7.66 -16.79
CA GLU A 106 17.28 -7.63 -15.61
C GLU A 106 17.77 -9.03 -15.19
N GLY A 107 17.41 -10.07 -15.93
CA GLY A 107 17.84 -11.45 -15.72
C GLY A 107 16.96 -12.26 -14.76
N PHE A 108 15.75 -11.78 -14.46
CA PHE A 108 14.77 -12.56 -13.71
C PHE A 108 14.02 -13.51 -14.64
N ALA A 109 13.96 -14.80 -14.29
CA ALA A 109 13.16 -15.78 -15.01
C ALA A 109 11.71 -15.74 -14.51
N HIS A 110 10.74 -15.80 -15.42
CA HIS A 110 9.34 -16.04 -15.06
C HIS A 110 9.20 -17.41 -14.43
N VAL A 111 8.51 -17.47 -13.30
CA VAL A 111 8.32 -18.68 -12.52
C VAL A 111 6.87 -19.15 -12.67
N ASN A 112 5.92 -18.34 -12.22
CA ASN A 112 4.51 -18.73 -12.22
C ASN A 112 3.58 -17.50 -12.19
N ASP A 113 2.33 -17.70 -12.61
CA ASP A 113 1.23 -16.76 -12.49
C ASP A 113 0.18 -17.33 -11.52
N ALA A 114 0.03 -16.65 -10.39
CA ALA A 114 -0.81 -17.10 -9.29
C ALA A 114 -1.76 -16.00 -8.83
N GLY A 115 -2.77 -16.35 -8.04
CA GLY A 115 -3.65 -15.37 -7.45
C GLY A 115 -4.65 -15.98 -6.50
N TRP A 116 -5.52 -15.13 -5.96
CA TRP A 116 -6.70 -15.58 -5.24
C TRP A 116 -7.90 -14.77 -5.67
N ASP A 117 -9.07 -15.42 -5.55
CA ASP A 117 -10.35 -14.75 -5.58
C ASP A 117 -11.01 -14.96 -4.21
N TRP A 118 -11.52 -13.89 -3.61
CA TRP A 118 -12.31 -13.95 -2.40
C TRP A 118 -13.44 -12.94 -2.46
N GLU A 119 -14.68 -13.41 -2.54
CA GLU A 119 -15.85 -12.55 -2.76
C GLU A 119 -15.59 -11.59 -3.93
N ASP A 120 -15.65 -10.28 -3.68
CA ASP A 120 -15.39 -9.19 -4.62
C ASP A 120 -13.93 -8.68 -4.55
N TYR A 121 -12.98 -9.54 -4.14
CA TYR A 121 -11.55 -9.23 -4.12
C TYR A 121 -10.75 -10.23 -4.94
N ARG A 122 -10.26 -9.77 -6.07
CA ARG A 122 -9.34 -10.50 -6.94
C ARG A 122 -7.95 -9.92 -6.86
N GLN A 123 -6.96 -10.79 -6.69
CA GLN A 123 -5.56 -10.43 -6.78
C GLN A 123 -4.82 -11.38 -7.71
N TYR A 124 -3.98 -10.79 -8.54
CA TYR A 124 -3.12 -11.50 -9.46
C TYR A 124 -1.66 -11.18 -9.14
N PHE A 125 -0.83 -12.21 -9.18
CA PHE A 125 0.60 -12.18 -8.95
C PHE A 125 1.29 -12.82 -10.14
N ARG A 126 2.21 -12.10 -10.76
CA ARG A 126 3.21 -12.70 -11.65
C ARG A 126 4.54 -12.78 -10.91
N LEU A 127 5.05 -13.99 -10.77
CA LEU A 127 6.22 -14.33 -9.97
C LEU A 127 7.44 -14.52 -10.86
N PHE A 128 8.56 -13.96 -10.43
CA PHE A 128 9.85 -14.12 -11.08
C PHE A 128 10.94 -14.41 -10.06
N TYR A 129 12.00 -15.07 -10.51
CA TYR A 129 13.15 -15.39 -9.68
C TYR A 129 14.45 -15.18 -10.43
N LYS A 130 15.45 -14.62 -9.74
CA LYS A 130 16.82 -14.49 -10.23
C LYS A 130 17.75 -15.26 -9.32
N ALA A 131 18.22 -16.42 -9.79
CA ALA A 131 19.05 -17.34 -9.02
C ALA A 131 20.39 -16.71 -8.61
N GLU A 132 21.01 -15.92 -9.50
CA GLU A 132 22.29 -15.26 -9.26
C GLU A 132 22.27 -14.35 -8.02
N ASP A 133 21.16 -13.65 -7.79
CA ASP A 133 21.00 -12.74 -6.66
C ASP A 133 20.11 -13.31 -5.54
N ARG A 134 19.55 -14.50 -5.74
CA ARG A 134 18.53 -15.11 -4.87
C ARG A 134 17.41 -14.12 -4.53
N ALA A 135 16.92 -13.44 -5.56
CA ALA A 135 15.89 -12.41 -5.44
C ALA A 135 14.62 -12.84 -6.15
N GLN A 136 13.49 -12.67 -5.48
CA GLN A 136 12.15 -12.85 -6.05
C GLN A 136 11.60 -11.48 -6.44
N ALA A 137 11.12 -11.35 -7.67
CA ALA A 137 10.33 -10.19 -8.10
C ALA A 137 8.86 -10.60 -8.27
N THR A 138 7.95 -9.68 -8.02
CA THR A 138 6.52 -9.92 -8.16
C THR A 138 5.83 -8.69 -8.68
N ILE A 139 5.03 -8.88 -9.73
CA ILE A 139 4.03 -7.90 -10.16
C ILE A 139 2.74 -8.25 -9.43
N CYS A 140 2.25 -7.33 -8.60
CA CYS A 140 0.99 -7.48 -7.89
C CYS A 140 -0.06 -6.60 -8.55
N LEU A 141 -1.14 -7.18 -9.06
CA LEU A 141 -2.31 -6.46 -9.55
C LEU A 141 -3.48 -6.65 -8.58
N ASN A 142 -4.08 -5.54 -8.15
CA ASN A 142 -5.32 -5.54 -7.39
C ASN A 142 -6.50 -5.19 -8.31
N GLU A 143 -7.71 -5.59 -7.92
CA GLU A 143 -8.97 -5.35 -8.66
C GLU A 143 -9.28 -3.87 -8.95
N GLN A 144 -8.70 -2.92 -8.22
CA GLN A 144 -8.82 -1.49 -8.50
C GLN A 144 -7.95 -1.02 -9.69
N HIS A 145 -7.36 -1.95 -10.46
CA HIS A 145 -6.42 -1.73 -11.57
C HIS A 145 -5.11 -1.04 -11.15
N ASP A 146 -4.91 -0.84 -9.86
CA ASP A 146 -3.64 -0.42 -9.30
C ASP A 146 -2.72 -1.63 -9.19
N TYR A 147 -1.54 -1.50 -9.80
CA TYR A 147 -0.46 -2.47 -9.67
C TYR A 147 0.68 -1.89 -8.83
N TYR A 148 1.48 -2.79 -8.28
CA TYR A 148 2.74 -2.43 -7.64
C TYR A 148 3.73 -3.57 -7.83
N LEU A 149 5.01 -3.23 -7.70
CA LEU A 149 6.13 -4.12 -7.81
C LEU A 149 6.70 -4.40 -6.42
N ARG A 150 7.09 -5.64 -6.21
CA ARG A 150 7.76 -6.11 -5.00
C ARG A 150 8.98 -6.91 -5.38
N ILE A 151 10.09 -6.66 -4.70
CA ILE A 151 11.31 -7.47 -4.76
C ILE A 151 11.63 -7.94 -3.35
N SER A 152 11.90 -9.23 -3.16
CA SER A 152 12.25 -9.78 -1.87
C SER A 152 13.38 -10.80 -1.92
N SER A 153 14.18 -10.79 -0.86
CA SER A 153 15.20 -11.81 -0.57
C SER A 153 14.99 -12.34 0.84
N ARG A 154 14.92 -13.66 0.98
CA ARG A 154 14.74 -14.34 2.25
C ARG A 154 16.09 -14.76 2.80
N ALA A 155 16.45 -14.28 3.98
CA ALA A 155 17.64 -14.75 4.66
C ALA A 155 17.40 -16.11 5.31
N ARG A 156 18.46 -16.94 5.42
CA ARG A 156 18.41 -18.25 6.11
C ARG A 156 17.93 -18.18 7.57
N GLY A 157 18.02 -17.01 8.18
CA GLY A 157 17.48 -16.73 9.52
C GLY A 157 15.98 -16.40 9.56
N GLY A 158 15.26 -16.52 8.44
CA GLY A 158 13.82 -16.24 8.34
C GLY A 158 13.46 -14.77 8.09
N VAL A 159 14.42 -13.84 8.19
CA VAL A 159 14.19 -12.42 7.89
C VAL A 159 13.93 -12.22 6.40
N ILE A 160 12.86 -11.50 6.07
CA ILE A 160 12.46 -11.21 4.71
C ILE A 160 12.73 -9.74 4.40
N TRP A 161 13.72 -9.50 3.55
CA TRP A 161 14.06 -8.17 3.07
C TRP A 161 13.18 -7.88 1.87
N THR A 162 12.30 -6.88 1.97
CA THR A 162 11.36 -6.54 0.89
C THR A 162 11.54 -5.08 0.48
N THR A 163 11.65 -4.85 -0.82
CA THR A 163 11.60 -3.54 -1.44
C THR A 163 10.39 -3.46 -2.34
N TRP A 164 9.60 -2.40 -2.24
CA TRP A 164 8.37 -2.28 -3.01
C TRP A 164 7.99 -0.83 -3.30
N ASN A 165 7.07 -0.61 -4.22
CA ASN A 165 6.57 0.72 -4.56
C ASN A 165 5.06 0.90 -4.29
N TYR A 166 4.51 0.11 -3.35
CA TYR A 166 3.09 0.17 -3.01
C TYR A 166 2.68 1.60 -2.56
N PRO A 167 1.65 2.21 -3.18
CA PRO A 167 1.34 3.64 -3.02
C PRO A 167 0.64 3.97 -1.70
N LEU A 168 0.04 2.98 -1.01
CA LEU A 168 -0.74 3.20 0.22
C LEU A 168 -0.05 2.66 1.47
N SER A 169 -0.43 3.15 2.65
CA SER A 169 -0.01 2.54 3.92
C SER A 169 -0.61 1.16 4.12
N TYR A 170 0.02 0.39 5.00
CA TYR A 170 -0.33 -1.00 5.24
C TYR A 170 -1.69 -1.11 5.95
N GLY A 171 -2.62 -1.83 5.33
CA GLY A 171 -3.87 -2.22 5.99
C GLY A 171 -3.65 -3.12 7.21
N LEU A 172 -2.51 -3.83 7.26
CA LEU A 172 -2.13 -4.75 8.32
C LEU A 172 -0.79 -4.37 8.92
N LYS A 173 -0.56 -4.75 10.17
CA LYS A 173 0.78 -4.66 10.77
C LYS A 173 1.72 -5.66 10.10
N LEU A 174 2.95 -5.22 9.86
CA LEU A 174 4.03 -6.08 9.40
C LEU A 174 4.41 -7.07 10.49
N THR A 175 4.70 -8.31 10.10
CA THR A 175 5.26 -9.29 11.05
C THR A 175 6.71 -8.92 11.38
N PRO A 176 7.24 -9.33 12.54
CA PRO A 176 8.61 -8.99 12.95
C PRO A 176 9.71 -9.49 12.01
N GLN A 177 9.39 -10.43 11.12
CA GLN A 177 10.33 -11.02 10.17
C GLN A 177 10.59 -10.10 8.96
N PHE A 178 9.67 -9.19 8.66
CA PHE A 178 9.79 -8.30 7.50
C PHE A 178 10.70 -7.11 7.80
N ARG A 179 11.58 -6.79 6.86
CA ARG A 179 12.32 -5.54 6.78
C ARG A 179 11.93 -4.87 5.47
N ILE A 180 11.31 -3.69 5.56
CA ILE A 180 10.77 -3.03 4.38
C ILE A 180 11.60 -1.81 3.99
N ASN A 181 11.91 -1.73 2.70
CA ASN A 181 12.40 -0.55 2.02
C ASN A 181 11.32 -0.07 1.04
N ARG A 182 10.57 0.97 1.43
CA ARG A 182 9.49 1.51 0.60
C ARG A 182 10.03 2.57 -0.36
N GLN A 183 9.73 2.40 -1.64
CA GLN A 183 10.11 3.30 -2.74
C GLN A 183 8.87 4.02 -3.28
N ARG A 184 9.10 5.03 -4.11
CA ARG A 184 8.01 5.80 -4.72
C ARG A 184 7.32 4.99 -5.83
N PRO A 185 6.01 5.20 -6.08
CA PRO A 185 5.27 4.48 -7.11
C PRO A 185 5.77 4.67 -8.54
N ASP A 186 6.39 5.81 -8.84
CA ASP A 186 6.88 6.23 -10.16
C ASP A 186 8.25 5.63 -10.54
N GLN A 187 8.85 4.79 -9.69
CA GLN A 187 10.12 4.15 -9.97
C GLN A 187 9.98 3.03 -10.99
N SER A 188 10.91 2.95 -11.95
CA SER A 188 11.03 1.80 -12.85
C SER A 188 11.44 0.54 -12.08
N PHE A 189 11.26 -0.65 -12.67
CA PHE A 189 11.72 -1.90 -12.06
C PHE A 189 13.23 -1.87 -11.82
N TRP A 190 14.02 -1.40 -12.79
CA TRP A 190 15.48 -1.25 -12.61
C TRP A 190 15.81 -0.42 -11.36
N GLN A 191 15.17 0.74 -11.19
CA GLN A 191 15.42 1.61 -10.02
C GLN A 191 15.03 0.91 -8.71
N LEU A 192 13.90 0.20 -8.71
CA LEU A 192 13.43 -0.58 -7.55
C LEU A 192 14.43 -1.68 -7.18
N TYR A 193 14.96 -2.39 -8.18
CA TYR A 193 15.94 -3.46 -8.02
C TYR A 193 17.30 -2.93 -7.54
N GLN A 194 17.78 -1.81 -8.07
CA GLN A 194 18.98 -1.14 -7.53
C GLN A 194 18.80 -0.74 -6.07
N SER A 195 17.63 -0.19 -5.73
CA SER A 195 17.30 0.17 -4.35
C SER A 195 17.26 -1.07 -3.45
N HIS A 196 16.76 -2.20 -3.94
CA HIS A 196 16.77 -3.47 -3.22
C HIS A 196 18.19 -3.95 -2.92
N ARG A 197 19.09 -3.97 -3.91
CA ARG A 197 20.49 -4.35 -3.70
C ARG A 197 21.21 -3.41 -2.74
N ALA A 198 20.96 -2.11 -2.86
CA ALA A 198 21.49 -1.12 -1.93
C ALA A 198 20.98 -1.34 -0.50
N PHE A 199 19.71 -1.73 -0.35
CA PHE A 199 19.10 -2.05 0.94
C PHE A 199 19.74 -3.29 1.58
N LEU A 200 19.95 -4.37 0.81
CA LEU A 200 20.65 -5.56 1.29
C LEU A 200 22.09 -5.22 1.74
N ARG A 201 22.84 -4.51 0.88
CA ARG A 201 24.23 -4.11 1.18
C ARG A 201 24.33 -3.22 2.42
N LYS A 202 23.41 -2.25 2.57
CA LYS A 202 23.38 -1.35 3.74
C LYS A 202 23.16 -2.10 5.06
N ASN A 203 22.53 -3.27 5.01
CA ASN A 203 22.26 -4.11 6.17
C ASN A 203 23.18 -5.35 6.22
N GLU A 204 24.29 -5.35 5.47
CA GLU A 204 25.28 -6.43 5.48
C GLU A 204 24.70 -7.82 5.15
N VAL A 205 23.66 -7.84 4.30
CA VAL A 205 23.03 -9.07 3.83
C VAL A 205 23.75 -9.52 2.57
N HIS A 206 24.65 -10.48 2.73
CA HIS A 206 25.40 -11.10 1.64
C HIS A 206 24.63 -12.28 1.02
N LEU A 207 24.96 -12.63 -0.23
CA LEU A 207 24.26 -13.67 -1.00
C LEU A 207 24.26 -15.03 -0.29
N GLU A 208 25.33 -15.37 0.42
CA GLU A 208 25.49 -16.61 1.16
C GLU A 208 24.50 -16.73 2.33
N LEU A 209 24.03 -15.59 2.85
CA LEU A 209 23.02 -15.51 3.90
C LEU A 209 21.59 -15.61 3.34
N ILE A 210 21.42 -15.46 2.02
CA ILE A 210 20.12 -15.55 1.36
C ILE A 210 19.86 -17.01 0.99
N GLU A 211 18.65 -17.46 1.28
CA GLU A 211 18.15 -18.79 0.93
C GLU A 211 17.89 -18.88 -0.57
N GLU A 212 18.27 -20.02 -1.15
CA GLU A 212 17.97 -20.34 -2.52
C GLU A 212 16.58 -20.98 -2.59
N LEU A 213 15.73 -20.46 -3.47
CA LEU A 213 14.34 -20.88 -3.59
C LEU A 213 14.14 -21.52 -4.97
N ASP A 214 13.47 -22.66 -4.96
CA ASP A 214 12.89 -23.25 -6.18
C ASP A 214 11.44 -22.75 -6.35
N GLU A 215 10.84 -23.02 -7.50
CA GLU A 215 9.49 -22.59 -7.85
C GLU A 215 8.44 -23.00 -6.81
N GLU A 216 8.44 -24.27 -6.39
CA GLU A 216 7.49 -24.80 -5.43
C GLU A 216 7.66 -24.15 -4.04
N LYS A 217 8.89 -23.88 -3.61
CA LYS A 217 9.14 -23.14 -2.37
C LYS A 217 8.64 -21.70 -2.46
N ILE A 218 8.79 -21.02 -3.59
CA ILE A 218 8.35 -19.62 -3.71
C ILE A 218 6.86 -19.48 -3.38
N GLU A 219 6.00 -20.34 -3.95
CA GLU A 219 4.56 -20.27 -3.67
C GLU A 219 4.22 -20.62 -2.23
N ASN A 220 4.77 -21.72 -1.72
CA ASN A 220 4.55 -22.17 -0.34
C ASN A 220 4.99 -21.11 0.69
N GLU A 221 6.10 -20.45 0.42
CA GLU A 221 6.63 -19.36 1.24
C GLU A 221 5.74 -18.12 1.21
N MET A 222 5.20 -17.77 0.04
CA MET A 222 4.22 -16.67 -0.07
C MET A 222 2.94 -16.99 0.71
N GLU A 223 2.39 -18.19 0.59
CA GLU A 223 1.22 -18.61 1.36
C GLU A 223 1.48 -18.58 2.87
N ARG A 224 2.67 -19.04 3.29
CA ARG A 224 3.11 -18.99 4.69
C ARG A 224 3.16 -17.55 5.19
N ASP A 225 3.80 -16.66 4.45
CA ASP A 225 3.92 -15.24 4.81
C ASP A 225 2.55 -14.58 5.00
N LEU A 226 1.59 -14.87 4.12
CA LEU A 226 0.23 -14.34 4.20
C LEU A 226 -0.51 -14.87 5.43
N ARG A 227 -0.38 -16.17 5.71
CA ARG A 227 -0.98 -16.81 6.88
C ARG A 227 -0.40 -16.24 8.17
N GLU A 228 0.91 -16.08 8.24
CA GLU A 228 1.60 -15.49 9.39
C GLU A 228 1.21 -14.02 9.58
N GLN A 229 1.06 -13.25 8.48
CA GLN A 229 0.60 -11.87 8.55
C GLN A 229 -0.82 -11.77 9.13
N ILE A 230 -1.73 -12.64 8.70
CA ILE A 230 -3.08 -12.71 9.27
C ILE A 230 -3.03 -13.09 10.76
N ALA A 231 -2.31 -14.16 11.10
CA ALA A 231 -2.18 -14.64 12.48
C ALA A 231 -1.61 -13.57 13.41
N HIS A 232 -0.55 -12.89 12.99
CA HIS A 232 0.06 -11.78 13.72
C HIS A 232 -0.94 -10.63 13.94
N ASN A 233 -1.76 -10.31 12.95
CA ASN A 233 -2.73 -9.22 13.06
C ASN A 233 -3.94 -9.58 13.92
N ILE A 234 -4.29 -10.87 14.01
CA ILE A 234 -5.23 -11.37 15.02
C ILE A 234 -4.62 -11.20 16.42
N ASP A 235 -3.39 -11.67 16.64
CA ASP A 235 -2.66 -11.53 17.92
C ASP A 235 -2.57 -10.06 18.37
N LYS A 236 -2.24 -9.14 17.45
CA LYS A 236 -2.16 -7.69 17.76
C LYS A 236 -3.53 -7.01 17.87
N GLY A 237 -4.61 -7.75 17.71
CA GLY A 237 -5.99 -7.28 17.79
C GLY A 237 -6.38 -6.33 16.67
N VAL A 238 -5.67 -6.31 15.55
CA VAL A 238 -6.06 -5.55 14.34
C VAL A 238 -7.20 -6.28 13.63
N LEU A 239 -7.06 -7.59 13.49
CA LEU A 239 -8.09 -8.48 12.97
C LEU A 239 -8.75 -9.25 14.12
N LYS A 240 -9.94 -9.78 13.86
CA LYS A 240 -10.64 -10.74 14.73
C LYS A 240 -11.30 -11.84 13.91
N PRO A 241 -11.31 -13.08 14.39
CA PRO A 241 -12.01 -14.18 13.72
C PRO A 241 -13.53 -13.98 13.80
N THR A 242 -14.26 -14.64 12.90
CA THR A 242 -15.71 -14.75 12.93
C THR A 242 -16.17 -16.18 13.20
N PRO A 243 -17.46 -16.37 13.51
CA PRO A 243 -18.05 -17.72 13.60
C PRO A 243 -17.96 -18.53 12.30
N GLU A 244 -17.86 -17.86 11.15
CA GLU A 244 -17.84 -18.48 9.81
C GLU A 244 -16.43 -18.95 9.39
N GLY A 245 -15.40 -18.70 10.21
CA GLY A 245 -14.03 -19.11 9.96
C GLY A 245 -13.17 -18.10 9.19
N ASP A 246 -13.76 -16.99 8.76
CA ASP A 246 -13.06 -15.83 8.17
C ASP A 246 -12.53 -14.87 9.26
N VAL A 247 -11.88 -13.79 8.84
CA VAL A 247 -11.44 -12.70 9.71
C VAL A 247 -11.92 -11.35 9.21
N LYS A 248 -12.13 -10.41 10.13
CA LYS A 248 -12.45 -9.01 9.82
C LYS A 248 -11.66 -8.04 10.68
N TYR A 249 -11.68 -6.76 10.32
CA TYR A 249 -11.15 -5.72 11.18
C TYR A 249 -11.90 -5.66 12.51
N SER A 250 -11.14 -5.54 13.59
CA SER A 250 -11.66 -5.20 14.92
C SER A 250 -11.88 -3.68 15.03
N TRP A 251 -12.50 -3.21 16.11
CA TRP A 251 -12.58 -1.77 16.39
C TRP A 251 -11.18 -1.13 16.50
N ARG A 252 -10.25 -1.83 17.17
CA ARG A 252 -8.84 -1.43 17.26
C ARG A 252 -8.16 -1.43 15.88
N GLY A 253 -8.51 -2.37 15.01
CA GLY A 253 -8.07 -2.40 13.62
C GLY A 253 -8.55 -1.19 12.81
N MET A 254 -9.82 -0.80 12.99
CA MET A 254 -10.38 0.39 12.33
C MET A 254 -9.68 1.68 12.78
N ILE A 255 -9.39 1.84 14.07
CA ILE A 255 -8.59 2.96 14.57
C ILE A 255 -7.17 2.91 13.99
N TYR A 256 -6.56 1.73 13.94
CA TYR A 256 -5.24 1.56 13.33
C TYR A 256 -5.22 2.02 11.87
N LEU A 257 -6.21 1.61 11.07
CA LEU A 257 -6.36 2.06 9.68
C LEU A 257 -6.54 3.56 9.56
N TRP A 258 -7.40 4.15 10.41
CA TRP A 258 -7.57 5.60 10.45
C TRP A 258 -6.23 6.31 10.69
N CYS A 259 -5.42 5.85 11.65
CA CYS A 259 -4.08 6.39 11.86
C CYS A 259 -3.16 6.22 10.64
N GLN A 260 -3.23 5.08 9.92
CA GLN A 260 -2.45 4.89 8.68
C GLN A 260 -2.87 5.88 7.59
N PHE A 261 -4.17 6.13 7.41
CA PHE A 261 -4.66 7.15 6.48
C PHE A 261 -4.15 8.55 6.84
N LEU A 262 -4.14 8.92 8.13
CA LEU A 262 -3.58 10.20 8.57
C LEU A 262 -2.08 10.30 8.28
N LEU A 263 -1.32 9.21 8.45
CA LEU A 263 0.10 9.18 8.09
C LEU A 263 0.31 9.35 6.59
N ASP A 264 -0.54 8.76 5.75
CA ASP A 264 -0.49 8.95 4.31
C ASP A 264 -0.77 10.40 3.91
N LEU A 265 -1.71 11.09 4.56
CA LEU A 265 -1.97 12.52 4.33
C LEU A 265 -0.73 13.40 4.60
N VAL A 266 0.08 13.05 5.59
CA VAL A 266 1.34 13.77 5.91
C VAL A 266 2.47 13.41 4.95
N ARG A 267 2.42 12.23 4.35
CA ARG A 267 3.44 11.70 3.44
C ARG A 267 3.30 12.18 1.99
N LEU A 268 2.09 12.60 1.57
CA LEU A 268 1.83 13.28 0.28
C LEU A 268 2.78 14.45 0.07
#